data_AF-A0A7V5TN77-F1
#
_entry.id   AF-A0A7V5TN77-F1
#
_cell.length_a   1.000
_cell.length_b   1.000
_cell.length_c   1.000
_cell.angle_alpha   90.00
_cell.angle_beta   90.00
_cell.angle_gamma   90.00
#
_symmetry.space_group_name_H-M   'P 1'
#
loop_
_entity.id
_entity.type
_entity.pdbx_description
1 polymer ?
#
loop_
_entity_poly.entity_id
_entity_poly.type
_entity_poly.pdbx_seq_one_letter_code
_entity_poly.pdbx_strand_id
1 'polypeptide(L)'
;MPLPVPNLDDLRFQRDLVDEARRRIVRYCPEWTEYNLSDPGITLIELFAWMTELTVYRLNRVPEKNYVQFLYLLGIQQRPASSARTDLTFWLSVSLPISPENESEVIVPAGIQVISRSAGQEEPVIFTTERRLTIVPPRLTQLRREADFQKNYLPRLGIETFNAFSPQPQAGDTFYLGFDEGRDISGHILQLQFECERTQAVGIRREDPPWVWECAVGDGEWRELPLSTRPGERDTTGGLNNPKGRLVLYLPLEMRPATVRGRRGYWVRCRVEQRRPEQGMYSESPRVLSVHAYALGGTVPATHAVVVEQEPLGRSNGEPGQSFRLEHAPILALQEG
;
A
#
# COMPACT_ATOMS: atom_id res chain seq x y z
N MET A 1 10.41 -21.13 18.85
CA MET A 1 11.39 -20.83 19.92
C MET A 1 12.77 -20.94 19.31
N PRO A 2 13.67 -19.94 19.48
CA PRO A 2 15.06 -20.10 19.05
C PRO A 2 15.69 -21.28 19.80
N LEU A 3 16.52 -22.06 19.11
CA LEU A 3 17.31 -23.11 19.76
C LEU A 3 18.26 -22.44 20.77
N PRO A 4 18.38 -22.96 22.00
CA PRO A 4 19.27 -22.38 23.00
C PRO A 4 20.71 -22.46 22.50
N VAL A 5 21.46 -21.36 22.61
CA VAL A 5 22.89 -21.35 22.30
C VAL A 5 23.59 -22.18 23.39
N PRO A 6 24.33 -23.25 23.04
CA PRO A 6 25.00 -24.07 24.03
C PRO A 6 26.14 -23.27 24.68
N ASN A 7 26.19 -23.28 26.01
CA ASN A 7 27.36 -22.83 26.74
C ASN A 7 28.39 -23.97 26.70
N LEU A 8 29.54 -23.77 26.03
CA LEU A 8 30.54 -24.82 25.83
C LEU A 8 31.37 -25.04 27.09
N ASP A 9 31.59 -24.00 27.88
CA ASP A 9 32.38 -24.05 29.11
C ASP A 9 31.86 -23.00 30.11
N ASP A 10 31.60 -23.43 31.36
CA ASP A 10 30.99 -22.63 32.42
C ASP A 10 31.95 -22.23 33.55
N LEU A 11 33.27 -22.38 33.35
CA LEU A 11 34.31 -21.95 34.28
C LEU A 11 34.20 -20.45 34.59
N ARG A 12 34.11 -20.12 35.88
CA ARG A 12 34.05 -18.74 36.38
C ARG A 12 35.34 -18.37 37.09
N PHE A 13 35.75 -17.11 36.93
CA PHE A 13 36.95 -16.53 37.55
C PHE A 13 37.14 -16.92 39.02
N GLN A 14 36.19 -16.56 39.89
CA GLN A 14 36.38 -16.72 41.32
C GLN A 14 36.24 -18.19 41.76
N ARG A 15 35.07 -18.77 41.47
CA ARG A 15 34.65 -20.06 42.03
C ARG A 15 35.47 -21.24 41.51
N ASP A 16 35.78 -21.21 40.21
CA ASP A 16 36.28 -22.39 39.51
C ASP A 16 37.77 -22.28 39.15
N LEU A 17 38.29 -21.05 38.98
CA LEU A 17 39.69 -20.81 38.63
C LEU A 17 40.53 -20.41 39.85
N VAL A 18 40.20 -19.30 40.52
CA VAL A 18 40.98 -18.78 41.66
C VAL A 18 40.90 -19.72 42.87
N ASP A 19 39.69 -20.11 43.28
CA ASP A 19 39.50 -20.93 44.47
C ASP A 19 40.10 -22.34 44.31
N GLU A 20 40.06 -22.90 43.10
CA GLU A 20 40.66 -24.21 42.80
C GLU A 20 42.19 -24.14 42.75
N ALA A 21 42.76 -23.09 42.15
CA ALA A 21 44.19 -22.85 42.17
C ALA A 21 44.71 -22.69 43.60
N ARG A 22 44.00 -21.93 44.45
CA ARG A 22 44.32 -21.77 45.88
C ARG A 22 44.27 -23.09 46.64
N ARG A 23 43.25 -23.91 46.42
CA ARG A 23 43.13 -25.26 47.01
C ARG A 23 44.32 -26.16 46.65
N ARG A 24 44.89 -25.99 45.45
CA ARG A 24 46.02 -26.79 44.97
C ARG A 24 47.37 -26.37 45.55
N ILE A 25 47.52 -25.15 46.08
CA ILE A 25 48.80 -24.67 46.63
C ILE A 25 49.33 -25.61 47.71
N VAL A 26 48.47 -26.02 48.65
CA VAL A 26 48.83 -26.92 49.77
C VAL A 26 49.47 -28.22 49.30
N ARG A 27 49.08 -28.70 48.11
CA ARG A 27 49.58 -29.97 47.56
C ARG A 27 50.84 -29.80 46.73
N TYR A 28 50.95 -28.73 45.95
CA TYR A 28 52.02 -28.57 44.95
C TYR A 28 53.15 -27.64 45.39
N CYS A 29 52.88 -26.72 46.31
CA CYS A 29 53.84 -25.74 46.83
C CYS A 29 53.66 -25.59 48.36
N PRO A 30 53.88 -26.65 49.17
CA PRO A 30 53.69 -26.61 50.62
C PRO A 30 54.58 -25.57 51.34
N GLU A 31 55.68 -25.16 50.73
CA GLU A 31 56.57 -24.08 51.18
C GLU A 31 55.95 -22.68 51.06
N TRP A 32 54.91 -22.51 50.26
CA TRP A 32 54.20 -21.24 50.09
C TRP A 32 53.15 -21.10 51.20
N THR A 33 53.44 -20.25 52.19
CA THR A 33 52.64 -20.15 53.43
C THR A 33 51.83 -18.86 53.56
N GLU A 34 52.14 -17.84 52.76
CA GLU A 34 51.42 -16.58 52.71
C GLU A 34 50.33 -16.64 51.62
N TYR A 35 49.08 -16.28 51.96
CA TYR A 35 47.93 -16.35 51.03
C TYR A 35 47.16 -15.03 50.97
N ASN A 36 47.86 -13.93 51.27
CA ASN A 36 47.28 -12.60 51.36
C ASN A 36 47.01 -12.03 49.97
N LEU A 37 46.06 -11.10 49.84
CA LEU A 37 45.78 -10.40 48.57
C LEU A 37 47.02 -9.65 48.04
N SER A 38 47.90 -9.19 48.93
CA SER A 38 49.15 -8.50 48.57
C SER A 38 50.26 -9.43 48.09
N ASP A 39 50.04 -10.76 48.12
CA ASP A 39 51.03 -11.73 47.67
C ASP A 39 51.13 -11.71 46.13
N PRO A 40 52.34 -11.49 45.56
CA PRO A 40 52.56 -11.54 44.12
C PRO A 40 52.12 -12.87 43.47
N GLY A 41 52.24 -13.99 44.17
CA GLY A 41 51.81 -15.30 43.69
C GLY A 41 50.29 -15.40 43.58
N ILE A 42 49.54 -14.82 44.52
CA ILE A 42 48.07 -14.74 44.45
C ILE A 42 47.65 -13.82 43.28
N THR A 43 48.36 -12.70 43.09
CA THR A 43 48.15 -11.80 41.95
C THR A 43 48.37 -12.52 40.61
N LEU A 44 49.37 -13.39 40.52
CA LEU A 44 49.60 -14.22 39.32
C LEU A 44 48.45 -15.22 39.11
N ILE A 45 47.96 -15.88 40.16
CA ILE A 45 46.79 -16.78 40.06
C ILE A 45 45.59 -16.03 39.50
N GLU A 46 45.28 -14.84 40.03
CA GLU A 46 44.19 -14.01 39.53
C GLU A 46 44.41 -13.60 38.07
N LEU A 47 45.62 -13.20 37.68
CA LEU A 47 45.93 -12.87 36.28
C LEU A 47 45.70 -14.06 35.34
N PHE A 48 46.19 -15.25 35.71
CA PHE A 48 46.00 -16.47 34.91
C PHE A 48 44.54 -16.92 34.87
N ALA A 49 43.81 -16.78 35.97
CA ALA A 49 42.38 -17.03 36.02
C ALA A 49 41.62 -16.10 35.06
N TRP A 50 41.95 -14.81 35.06
CA TRP A 50 41.36 -13.83 34.15
C TRP A 50 41.66 -14.14 32.67
N MET A 51 42.90 -14.48 32.32
CA MET A 51 43.26 -14.89 30.96
C MET A 51 42.52 -16.17 30.51
N THR A 52 42.31 -17.09 31.43
CA THR A 52 41.56 -18.34 31.18
C THR A 52 40.09 -18.03 30.94
N GLU A 53 39.47 -17.19 31.78
CA GLU A 53 38.08 -16.76 31.62
C GLU A 53 37.86 -16.02 30.28
N LEU A 54 38.81 -15.19 29.84
CA LEU A 54 38.77 -14.59 28.50
C LEU A 54 38.81 -15.62 27.37
N THR A 55 39.52 -16.73 27.57
CA THR A 55 39.60 -17.83 26.59
C THR A 55 38.28 -18.60 26.55
N VAL A 56 37.72 -18.93 27.71
CA VAL A 56 36.38 -19.53 27.87
C VAL A 56 35.32 -18.65 27.21
N TYR A 57 35.37 -17.34 27.43
CA TYR A 57 34.49 -16.37 26.79
C TYR A 57 34.55 -16.43 25.26
N ARG A 58 35.76 -16.50 24.68
CA ARG A 58 35.94 -16.61 23.22
C ARG A 58 35.44 -17.95 22.69
N LEU A 59 35.66 -19.04 23.42
CA LEU A 59 35.15 -20.36 23.06
C LEU A 59 33.62 -20.34 22.99
N ASN A 60 32.96 -19.71 23.96
CA ASN A 60 31.50 -19.58 23.99
C ASN A 60 30.92 -18.71 22.86
N ARG A 61 31.73 -17.98 22.10
CA ARG A 61 31.31 -17.28 20.87
C ARG A 61 31.42 -18.15 19.60
N VAL A 62 32.06 -19.32 19.67
CA VAL A 62 32.24 -20.23 18.51
C VAL A 62 30.91 -20.79 17.98
N PRO A 63 29.94 -21.22 18.83
CA PRO A 63 28.67 -21.74 18.33
C PRO A 63 27.91 -20.77 17.42
N GLU A 64 27.83 -19.50 17.82
CA GLU A 64 27.17 -18.45 17.04
C GLU A 64 27.90 -18.19 15.71
N LYS A 65 29.24 -18.12 15.75
CA LYS A 65 30.05 -17.97 14.53
C LYS A 65 29.87 -19.15 13.57
N ASN A 66 29.86 -20.38 14.09
CA ASN A 66 29.65 -21.58 13.29
C ASN A 66 28.24 -21.61 12.70
N TYR A 67 27.22 -21.24 13.48
CA TYR A 67 25.84 -21.14 12.98
C TYR A 67 25.73 -20.21 11.78
N VAL A 68 26.31 -19.00 11.87
CA VAL A 68 26.34 -18.04 10.75
C VAL A 68 27.09 -18.61 9.54
N GLN A 69 28.23 -19.29 9.75
CA GLN A 69 28.98 -19.92 8.65
C GLN A 69 28.22 -21.09 8.00
N PHE A 70 27.50 -21.90 8.77
CA PHE A 70 26.66 -22.96 8.22
C PHE A 70 25.53 -22.38 7.37
N LEU A 71 24.90 -21.27 7.79
CA LEU A 71 23.92 -20.56 6.97
C LEU A 71 24.54 -20.13 5.63
N TYR A 72 25.74 -19.53 5.65
CA TYR A 72 26.45 -19.16 4.41
C TYR A 72 26.76 -20.37 3.52
N LEU A 73 27.22 -21.49 4.09
CA LEU A 73 27.50 -22.72 3.34
C LEU A 73 26.24 -23.34 2.70
N LEU A 74 25.08 -23.18 3.34
CA LEU A 74 23.78 -23.56 2.79
C LEU A 74 23.26 -22.57 1.74
N GLY A 75 24.01 -21.51 1.42
CA GLY A 75 23.60 -20.47 0.50
C GLY A 75 22.57 -19.49 1.08
N ILE A 76 22.33 -19.54 2.39
CA ILE A 76 21.41 -18.60 3.07
C ILE A 76 22.17 -17.30 3.30
N GLN A 77 21.73 -16.25 2.61
CA GLN A 77 22.24 -14.89 2.76
C GLN A 77 21.19 -14.01 3.43
N GLN A 78 21.65 -12.96 4.11
CA GLN A 78 20.74 -11.91 4.55
C GLN A 78 20.10 -11.27 3.32
N ARG A 79 18.77 -11.20 3.30
CA ARG A 79 18.06 -10.49 2.23
C ARG A 79 18.42 -9.01 2.33
N PRO A 80 18.72 -8.33 1.22
CA PRO A 80 18.93 -6.90 1.24
C PRO A 80 17.65 -6.19 1.71
N ALA A 81 17.80 -4.96 2.20
CA ALA A 81 16.64 -4.12 2.49
C ALA A 81 15.77 -3.99 1.22
N SER A 82 14.47 -4.24 1.34
CA SER A 82 13.50 -4.01 0.27
C SER A 82 12.95 -2.60 0.39
N SER A 83 12.87 -1.88 -0.73
CA SER A 83 12.25 -0.57 -0.74
C SER A 83 10.75 -0.63 -0.43
N ALA A 84 10.27 0.33 0.35
CA ALA A 84 8.86 0.49 0.66
C ALA A 84 8.09 0.96 -0.58
N ARG A 85 6.88 0.44 -0.78
CA ARG A 85 5.97 0.86 -1.84
C ARG A 85 4.69 1.43 -1.25
N THR A 86 4.12 2.41 -1.91
CA THR A 86 2.86 3.05 -1.52
C THR A 86 2.17 3.62 -2.75
N ASP A 87 0.89 3.94 -2.61
CA ASP A 87 0.16 4.72 -3.61
C ASP A 87 0.19 6.20 -3.25
N LEU A 88 0.43 7.05 -4.24
CA LEU A 88 0.36 8.51 -4.13
C LEU A 88 -0.89 9.01 -4.85
N THR A 89 -1.73 9.74 -4.13
CA THR A 89 -2.92 10.39 -4.70
C THR A 89 -2.65 11.87 -4.90
N PHE A 90 -2.95 12.36 -6.11
CA PHE A 90 -2.86 13.76 -6.49
C PHE A 90 -4.27 14.33 -6.70
N TRP A 91 -4.61 15.39 -5.96
CA TRP A 91 -5.86 16.14 -6.16
C TRP A 91 -5.63 17.29 -7.13
N LEU A 92 -6.55 17.45 -8.06
CA LEU A 92 -6.59 18.60 -8.94
C LEU A 92 -7.12 19.82 -8.19
N SER A 93 -6.59 21.00 -8.50
CA SER A 93 -7.11 22.26 -7.98
C SER A 93 -8.50 22.59 -8.55
N VAL A 94 -8.78 22.10 -9.76
CA VAL A 94 -10.08 22.18 -10.43
C VAL A 94 -10.38 20.82 -11.04
N SER A 95 -11.61 20.33 -10.84
CA SER A 95 -12.05 19.06 -11.40
C SER A 95 -12.05 19.07 -12.93
N LEU A 96 -11.79 17.91 -13.54
CA LEU A 96 -11.96 17.72 -14.97
C LEU A 96 -13.31 17.06 -15.29
N PRO A 97 -14.01 17.48 -16.35
CA PRO A 97 -13.66 18.59 -17.24
C PRO A 97 -13.95 19.96 -16.60
N ILE A 98 -13.19 20.99 -17.00
CA ILE A 98 -13.39 22.38 -16.51
C ILE A 98 -14.65 23.01 -17.11
N SER A 99 -14.92 22.74 -18.39
CA SER A 99 -16.14 23.07 -19.12
C SER A 99 -16.59 21.86 -19.95
N PRO A 100 -17.86 21.76 -20.38
CA PRO A 100 -18.36 20.57 -21.08
C PRO A 100 -17.55 20.16 -22.32
N GLU A 101 -16.97 21.13 -23.03
CA GLU A 101 -16.12 20.94 -24.21
C GLU A 101 -14.62 20.77 -23.90
N ASN A 102 -14.22 20.89 -22.63
CA ASN A 102 -12.82 20.79 -22.24
C ASN A 102 -12.37 19.31 -22.17
N GLU A 103 -11.52 18.91 -23.11
CA GLU A 103 -10.93 17.56 -23.15
C GLU A 103 -9.50 17.50 -22.59
N SER A 104 -9.00 18.59 -21.98
CA SER A 104 -7.61 18.65 -21.50
C SER A 104 -7.34 17.62 -20.42
N GLU A 105 -6.14 17.03 -20.49
CA GLU A 105 -5.62 16.08 -19.50
C GLU A 105 -4.56 16.73 -18.61
N VAL A 106 -4.41 16.20 -17.40
CA VAL A 106 -3.34 16.58 -16.47
C VAL A 106 -2.40 15.40 -16.30
N ILE A 107 -1.11 15.64 -16.53
CA ILE A 107 -0.08 14.59 -16.49
C ILE A 107 0.78 14.77 -15.25
N VAL A 108 0.92 13.70 -14.47
CA VAL A 108 1.97 13.53 -13.46
C VAL A 108 3.02 12.59 -14.04
N PRO A 109 4.24 13.05 -14.35
CA PRO A 109 5.29 12.21 -14.93
C PRO A 109 5.69 11.03 -14.02
N ALA A 110 6.28 10.01 -14.64
CA ALA A 110 7.10 9.03 -13.90
C ALA A 110 8.36 9.72 -13.37
N GLY A 111 8.91 9.27 -12.24
CA GLY A 111 10.11 9.88 -11.66
C GLY A 111 9.85 11.13 -10.81
N ILE A 112 8.59 11.50 -10.57
CA ILE A 112 8.24 12.61 -9.68
C ILE A 112 8.50 12.19 -8.23
N GLN A 113 9.29 13.00 -7.54
CA GLN A 113 9.64 12.78 -6.14
C GLN A 113 8.70 13.56 -5.22
N VAL A 114 8.15 12.88 -4.22
CA VAL A 114 7.34 13.45 -3.15
C VAL A 114 8.03 13.15 -1.82
N ILE A 115 8.06 14.15 -0.95
CA ILE A 115 8.72 14.07 0.34
C ILE A 115 7.67 14.00 1.45
N SER A 116 7.84 13.07 2.40
CA SER A 116 7.03 13.05 3.61
C SER A 116 7.29 14.29 4.47
N ARG A 117 6.25 14.82 5.12
CA ARG A 117 6.47 15.87 6.13
C ARG A 117 7.25 15.25 7.30
N SER A 118 8.45 15.75 7.59
CA SER A 118 9.21 15.30 8.78
C SER A 118 8.40 15.59 10.05
N ALA A 119 8.09 14.53 10.80
CA ALA A 119 7.55 14.65 12.14
C ALA A 119 8.73 14.72 13.14
N GLY A 120 9.30 15.92 13.34
CA GLY A 120 10.38 16.13 14.31
C GLY A 120 11.78 15.96 13.73
N GLN A 121 12.61 15.09 14.32
CA GLN A 121 14.05 14.92 14.01
C GLN A 121 14.35 13.86 12.94
N GLU A 122 13.34 13.19 12.38
CA GLU A 122 13.56 12.17 11.35
C GLU A 122 13.82 12.79 9.98
N GLU A 123 14.76 12.20 9.24
CA GLU A 123 15.04 12.58 7.87
C GLU A 123 13.80 12.34 6.99
N PRO A 124 13.50 13.27 6.07
CA PRO A 124 12.39 13.12 5.16
C PRO A 124 12.55 11.86 4.28
N VAL A 125 11.48 11.09 4.15
CA VAL A 125 11.44 9.93 3.26
C VAL A 125 10.95 10.38 1.89
N ILE A 126 11.65 9.96 0.84
CA ILE A 126 11.31 10.28 -0.55
C ILE A 126 10.54 9.12 -1.16
N PHE A 127 9.46 9.39 -1.88
CA PHE A 127 8.80 8.42 -2.74
C PHE A 127 8.80 8.93 -4.17
N THR A 128 9.12 8.06 -5.11
CA THR A 128 9.16 8.38 -6.54
C THR A 128 8.07 7.65 -7.28
N THR A 129 7.31 8.37 -8.12
CA THR A 129 6.26 7.78 -8.97
C THR A 129 6.86 6.76 -9.94
N GLU A 130 6.29 5.54 -9.96
CA GLU A 130 6.82 4.43 -10.77
C GLU A 130 6.48 4.57 -12.25
N ARG A 131 5.32 5.18 -12.54
CA ARG A 131 4.79 5.35 -13.90
C ARG A 131 4.14 6.71 -14.05
N ARG A 132 3.92 7.12 -15.31
CA ARG A 132 3.13 8.31 -15.59
C ARG A 132 1.67 8.09 -15.19
N LEU A 133 1.06 9.09 -14.59
CA LEU A 133 -0.39 9.17 -14.35
C LEU A 133 -0.97 10.24 -15.25
N THR A 134 -1.99 9.88 -16.03
CA THR A 134 -2.73 10.82 -16.87
C THR A 134 -4.15 10.92 -16.33
N ILE A 135 -4.53 12.07 -15.77
CA ILE A 135 -5.87 12.35 -15.28
C ILE A 135 -6.68 12.98 -16.41
N VAL A 136 -7.76 12.32 -16.81
CA VAL A 136 -8.60 12.72 -17.95
C VAL A 136 -10.05 12.98 -17.51
N PRO A 137 -10.79 13.83 -18.24
CA PRO A 137 -12.24 13.93 -18.05
C PRO A 137 -12.94 12.57 -18.22
N PRO A 138 -13.72 12.09 -17.22
CA PRO A 138 -14.43 10.83 -17.32
C PRO A 138 -15.64 11.01 -18.26
N ARG A 139 -15.54 10.44 -19.46
CA ARG A 139 -16.58 10.58 -20.48
C ARG A 139 -17.62 9.46 -20.35
N LEU A 140 -18.79 9.78 -19.81
CA LEU A 140 -19.91 8.85 -19.75
C LEU A 140 -20.45 8.61 -21.18
N THR A 141 -20.56 7.34 -21.58
CA THR A 141 -21.08 6.93 -22.90
C THR A 141 -22.27 5.98 -22.80
N GLN A 142 -22.43 5.32 -21.65
CA GLN A 142 -23.52 4.38 -21.39
C GLN A 142 -24.18 4.71 -20.05
N LEU A 143 -25.50 4.81 -20.06
CA LEU A 143 -26.35 4.85 -18.87
C LEU A 143 -27.46 3.82 -19.06
N ARG A 144 -27.43 2.74 -18.28
CA ARG A 144 -28.27 1.56 -18.53
C ARG A 144 -28.84 1.01 -17.23
N ARG A 145 -29.91 0.22 -17.32
CA ARG A 145 -30.52 -0.48 -16.18
C ARG A 145 -30.52 -1.98 -16.43
N GLU A 146 -30.41 -2.81 -15.39
CA GLU A 146 -30.43 -4.27 -15.57
C GLU A 146 -31.74 -4.74 -16.22
N ALA A 147 -32.88 -4.20 -15.79
CA ALA A 147 -34.20 -4.58 -16.28
C ALA A 147 -34.43 -4.29 -17.78
N ASP A 148 -33.72 -3.33 -18.35
CA ASP A 148 -33.75 -2.98 -19.78
C ASP A 148 -32.35 -2.55 -20.21
N PHE A 149 -31.45 -3.53 -20.28
CA PHE A 149 -30.05 -3.24 -20.62
C PHE A 149 -29.91 -2.79 -22.08
N GLN A 150 -30.89 -3.01 -22.95
CA GLN A 150 -30.82 -2.63 -24.36
C GLN A 150 -30.99 -1.11 -24.55
N LYS A 151 -31.81 -0.47 -23.72
CA LYS A 151 -31.98 0.99 -23.72
C LYS A 151 -30.76 1.71 -23.12
N ASN A 152 -30.25 2.71 -23.85
CA ASN A 152 -29.27 3.67 -23.33
C ASN A 152 -30.02 4.97 -22.98
N TYR A 153 -30.01 5.35 -21.71
CA TYR A 153 -30.62 6.58 -21.21
C TYR A 153 -29.74 7.82 -21.42
N LEU A 154 -28.65 7.67 -22.18
CA LEU A 154 -27.80 8.77 -22.65
C LEU A 154 -27.89 8.93 -24.18
N PRO A 155 -29.01 9.43 -24.74
CA PRO A 155 -29.09 9.81 -26.15
C PRO A 155 -28.20 11.02 -26.48
N ARG A 156 -28.11 11.37 -27.77
CA ARG A 156 -27.24 12.47 -28.27
C ARG A 156 -27.50 13.85 -27.65
N LEU A 157 -28.70 14.09 -27.13
CA LEU A 157 -29.13 15.39 -26.59
C LEU A 157 -28.98 15.50 -25.06
N GLY A 158 -28.32 14.53 -24.41
CA GLY A 158 -28.18 14.49 -22.95
C GLY A 158 -28.92 13.31 -22.36
N ILE A 159 -29.12 13.32 -21.04
CA ILE A 159 -29.73 12.21 -20.32
C ILE A 159 -31.25 12.26 -20.46
N GLU A 160 -31.84 11.13 -20.85
CA GLU A 160 -33.27 10.91 -20.71
C GLU A 160 -33.56 10.57 -19.24
N THR A 161 -34.50 11.28 -18.62
CA THR A 161 -34.91 11.02 -17.24
C THR A 161 -35.27 9.55 -17.06
N PHE A 162 -34.72 8.92 -16.01
CA PHE A 162 -34.91 7.50 -15.77
C PHE A 162 -35.18 7.20 -14.30
N ASN A 163 -35.87 6.09 -14.05
CA ASN A 163 -36.01 5.52 -12.73
C ASN A 163 -34.79 4.64 -12.45
N ALA A 164 -34.01 4.98 -11.42
CA ALA A 164 -32.76 4.30 -11.07
C ALA A 164 -32.94 2.78 -10.90
N PHE A 165 -34.07 2.37 -10.35
CA PHE A 165 -34.42 0.98 -10.02
C PHE A 165 -35.78 0.61 -10.62
N SER A 166 -36.28 -0.58 -10.30
CA SER A 166 -37.63 -1.00 -10.68
C SER A 166 -38.70 -0.17 -9.92
N PRO A 167 -39.97 -0.11 -10.39
CA PRO A 167 -41.01 0.70 -9.73
C PRO A 167 -41.20 0.40 -8.23
N GLN A 168 -41.03 -0.86 -7.83
CA GLN A 168 -40.94 -1.30 -6.45
C GLN A 168 -39.53 -1.87 -6.22
N PRO A 169 -38.55 -1.05 -5.82
CA PRO A 169 -37.16 -1.47 -5.81
C PRO A 169 -36.91 -2.72 -4.96
N GLN A 170 -36.16 -3.66 -5.50
CA GLN A 170 -35.80 -4.92 -4.83
C GLN A 170 -34.29 -5.04 -4.70
N ALA A 171 -33.84 -5.90 -3.78
CA ALA A 171 -32.42 -6.23 -3.68
C ALA A 171 -31.94 -6.82 -5.02
N GLY A 172 -30.82 -6.30 -5.53
CA GLY A 172 -30.28 -6.66 -6.84
C GLY A 172 -30.65 -5.69 -7.97
N ASP A 173 -31.62 -4.79 -7.79
CA ASP A 173 -31.90 -3.76 -8.78
C ASP A 173 -30.66 -2.91 -9.04
N THR A 174 -30.29 -2.76 -10.31
CA THR A 174 -29.00 -2.20 -10.70
C THR A 174 -29.12 -1.24 -11.88
N PHE A 175 -28.42 -0.11 -11.79
CA PHE A 175 -28.10 0.71 -12.94
C PHE A 175 -26.59 0.82 -13.13
N TYR A 176 -26.19 1.08 -14.37
CA TYR A 176 -24.81 1.03 -14.85
C TYR A 176 -24.42 2.36 -15.49
N LEU A 177 -23.22 2.82 -15.15
CA LEU A 177 -22.50 3.92 -15.76
C LEU A 177 -21.29 3.33 -16.50
N GLY A 178 -21.29 3.45 -17.82
CA GLY A 178 -20.18 3.03 -18.67
C GLY A 178 -19.46 4.23 -19.24
N PHE A 179 -18.16 4.32 -18.98
CA PHE A 179 -17.27 5.34 -19.47
C PHE A 179 -16.50 4.86 -20.70
N ASP A 180 -16.12 5.81 -21.55
CA ASP A 180 -15.35 5.61 -22.78
C ASP A 180 -14.11 4.73 -22.55
N GLU A 181 -13.95 3.66 -23.34
CA GLU A 181 -12.80 2.75 -23.21
C GLU A 181 -11.48 3.40 -23.63
N GLY A 182 -11.53 4.44 -24.48
CA GLY A 182 -10.36 5.19 -24.92
C GLY A 182 -9.83 6.17 -23.89
N ARG A 183 -10.53 6.36 -22.77
CA ARG A 183 -10.13 7.24 -21.67
C ARG A 183 -9.93 6.42 -20.40
N ASP A 184 -8.66 6.11 -20.10
CA ASP A 184 -8.32 5.37 -18.89
C ASP A 184 -8.67 6.19 -17.63
N ILE A 185 -9.58 5.63 -16.82
CA ILE A 185 -10.00 6.20 -15.54
C ILE A 185 -9.58 5.34 -14.35
N SER A 186 -8.71 4.34 -14.55
CA SER A 186 -8.14 3.55 -13.47
C SER A 186 -7.36 4.45 -12.50
N GLY A 187 -7.55 4.24 -11.19
CA GLY A 187 -6.93 5.10 -10.18
C GLY A 187 -7.54 6.49 -10.00
N HIS A 188 -8.53 6.91 -10.80
CA HIS A 188 -9.13 8.25 -10.67
C HIS A 188 -9.97 8.39 -9.41
N ILE A 189 -10.01 9.62 -8.90
CA ILE A 189 -11.00 10.05 -7.91
C ILE A 189 -12.23 10.53 -8.69
N LEU A 190 -13.21 9.65 -8.86
CA LEU A 190 -14.42 9.89 -9.63
C LEU A 190 -15.51 10.53 -8.75
N GLN A 191 -15.89 11.77 -9.05
CA GLN A 191 -17.09 12.38 -8.49
C GLN A 191 -18.27 12.19 -9.45
N LEU A 192 -19.38 11.72 -8.90
CA LEU A 192 -20.66 11.67 -9.60
C LEU A 192 -21.60 12.69 -8.99
N GLN A 193 -22.08 13.62 -9.81
CA GLN A 193 -23.09 14.61 -9.44
C GLN A 193 -24.41 14.23 -10.07
N PHE A 194 -25.45 14.15 -9.25
CA PHE A 194 -26.80 13.79 -9.64
C PHE A 194 -27.75 14.97 -9.46
N GLU A 195 -28.64 15.15 -10.42
CA GLU A 195 -29.88 15.90 -10.23
C GLU A 195 -31.05 14.92 -10.28
N CYS A 196 -31.92 14.99 -9.28
CA CYS A 196 -33.05 14.09 -9.12
C CYS A 196 -34.34 14.88 -8.96
N GLU A 197 -35.46 14.29 -9.36
CA GLU A 197 -36.76 14.83 -8.96
C GLU A 197 -36.91 14.75 -7.45
N ARG A 198 -37.47 15.80 -6.85
CA ARG A 198 -37.73 15.83 -5.43
C ARG A 198 -38.77 14.77 -5.11
N THR A 199 -38.31 13.63 -4.61
CA THR A 199 -39.17 12.53 -4.24
C THR A 199 -39.33 12.57 -2.72
N GLN A 200 -40.56 12.46 -2.22
CA GLN A 200 -40.80 12.22 -0.79
C GLN A 200 -40.61 10.73 -0.46
N ALA A 201 -39.71 10.00 -1.13
CA ALA A 201 -39.57 8.57 -0.94
C ALA A 201 -39.33 8.26 0.55
N VAL A 202 -40.39 7.79 1.20
CA VAL A 202 -40.42 7.41 2.62
C VAL A 202 -40.02 5.95 2.63
N GLY A 203 -38.88 5.61 3.23
CA GLY A 203 -38.53 4.19 3.33
C GLY A 203 -37.06 3.91 3.56
N ILE A 204 -36.15 4.83 3.19
CA ILE A 204 -34.71 4.67 3.43
C ILE A 204 -34.15 5.70 4.41
N ARG A 205 -33.06 5.33 5.08
CA ARG A 205 -32.19 6.24 5.82
C ARG A 205 -31.26 6.95 4.84
N ARG A 206 -31.34 8.27 4.75
CA ARG A 206 -30.62 9.05 3.71
C ARG A 206 -29.11 9.08 3.90
N GLU A 207 -28.65 8.96 5.14
CA GLU A 207 -27.22 8.96 5.49
C GLU A 207 -26.58 7.58 5.33
N ASP A 208 -27.40 6.53 5.18
CA ASP A 208 -26.99 5.14 5.01
C ASP A 208 -27.99 4.40 4.09
N PRO A 209 -28.09 4.81 2.81
CA PRO A 209 -29.00 4.18 1.83
C PRO A 209 -28.65 2.71 1.55
N PRO A 210 -29.64 1.85 1.24
CA PRO A 210 -29.47 0.41 1.02
C PRO A 210 -28.92 0.09 -0.38
N TRP A 211 -27.73 0.58 -0.69
CA TRP A 211 -27.08 0.39 -1.98
C TRP A 211 -25.58 0.10 -1.84
N VAL A 212 -25.01 -0.49 -2.88
CA VAL A 212 -23.59 -0.74 -3.00
C VAL A 212 -23.13 -0.26 -4.37
N TRP A 213 -22.01 0.46 -4.38
CA TRP A 213 -21.32 0.87 -5.60
C TRP A 213 -20.25 -0.15 -5.93
N GLU A 214 -20.13 -0.52 -7.20
CA GLU A 214 -19.16 -1.53 -7.66
C GLU A 214 -18.52 -1.05 -8.97
N CYS A 215 -17.27 -1.43 -9.22
CA CYS A 215 -16.63 -1.28 -10.53
C CYS A 215 -16.26 -2.63 -11.13
N ALA A 216 -16.21 -2.69 -12.45
CA ALA A 216 -15.69 -3.86 -13.13
C ALA A 216 -14.15 -3.83 -13.12
N VAL A 217 -13.51 -4.94 -12.75
CA VAL A 217 -12.04 -5.08 -12.70
C VAL A 217 -11.47 -5.95 -13.81
N GLY A 218 -12.30 -6.33 -14.79
CA GLY A 218 -11.97 -7.27 -15.86
C GLY A 218 -12.65 -8.64 -15.66
N ASP A 219 -12.67 -9.46 -16.71
CA ASP A 219 -13.08 -10.87 -16.67
C ASP A 219 -14.45 -11.19 -16.04
N GLY A 220 -15.36 -10.23 -16.03
CA GLY A 220 -16.71 -10.38 -15.46
C GLY A 220 -16.77 -10.17 -13.94
N GLU A 221 -15.65 -9.86 -13.30
CA GLU A 221 -15.59 -9.59 -11.87
C GLU A 221 -15.97 -8.13 -11.53
N TRP A 222 -16.71 -7.99 -10.44
CA TRP A 222 -17.11 -6.71 -9.87
C TRP A 222 -16.52 -6.55 -8.48
N ARG A 223 -15.92 -5.39 -8.22
CA ARG A 223 -15.34 -5.03 -6.93
C ARG A 223 -16.15 -3.89 -6.31
N GLU A 224 -16.50 -4.05 -5.04
CA GLU A 224 -17.15 -3.00 -4.25
C GLU A 224 -16.27 -1.75 -4.12
N LEU A 225 -16.91 -0.59 -4.25
CA LEU A 225 -16.33 0.73 -4.11
C LEU A 225 -16.98 1.44 -2.91
N PRO A 226 -16.27 1.60 -1.78
CA PRO A 226 -16.77 2.41 -0.69
C PRO A 226 -16.84 3.88 -1.11
N LEU A 227 -17.88 4.58 -0.64
CA LEU A 227 -17.99 6.03 -0.80
C LEU A 227 -16.95 6.75 0.06
N SER A 228 -16.40 7.85 -0.45
CA SER A 228 -15.44 8.66 0.33
C SER A 228 -16.10 9.24 1.59
N THR A 229 -15.39 9.14 2.71
CA THR A 229 -15.79 9.74 4.00
C THR A 229 -15.03 11.03 4.32
N ARG A 230 -14.12 11.45 3.42
CA ARG A 230 -13.27 12.62 3.59
C ARG A 230 -14.10 13.92 3.67
N PRO A 231 -13.64 14.94 4.41
CA PRO A 231 -14.31 16.24 4.45
C PRO A 231 -14.52 16.80 3.03
N GLY A 232 -15.75 17.18 2.69
CA GLY A 232 -16.10 17.72 1.36
C GLY A 232 -16.47 16.69 0.28
N GLU A 233 -16.12 15.42 0.47
CA GLU A 233 -16.34 14.32 -0.48
C GLU A 233 -17.47 13.35 -0.09
N ARG A 234 -18.06 13.55 1.10
CA ARG A 234 -19.17 12.71 1.60
C ARG A 234 -20.37 12.74 0.65
N ASP A 235 -21.09 11.63 0.63
CA ASP A 235 -22.36 11.52 -0.09
C ASP A 235 -23.37 12.57 0.40
N THR A 236 -23.92 13.31 -0.56
CA THR A 236 -24.98 14.29 -0.35
C THR A 236 -26.23 13.97 -1.18
N THR A 237 -26.25 12.84 -1.89
CA THR A 237 -27.39 12.41 -2.72
C THR A 237 -28.59 11.96 -1.88
N GLY A 238 -28.37 11.51 -0.64
CA GLY A 238 -29.43 10.98 0.21
C GLY A 238 -30.04 9.70 -0.36
N GLY A 239 -29.23 8.85 -0.97
CA GLY A 239 -29.69 7.69 -1.76
C GLY A 239 -30.45 8.12 -3.01
N LEU A 240 -30.00 9.16 -3.71
CA LEU A 240 -30.64 9.77 -4.88
C LEU A 240 -32.00 10.45 -4.62
N ASN A 241 -32.35 10.75 -3.38
CA ASN A 241 -33.62 11.42 -3.04
C ASN A 241 -33.51 12.95 -2.90
N ASN A 242 -32.28 13.48 -2.77
CA ASN A 242 -32.07 14.91 -2.72
C ASN A 242 -32.10 15.50 -4.15
N PRO A 243 -32.70 16.68 -4.37
CA PRO A 243 -32.81 17.27 -5.71
C PRO A 243 -31.47 17.45 -6.42
N LYS A 244 -30.42 17.74 -5.65
CA LYS A 244 -29.03 17.74 -6.10
C LYS A 244 -28.18 17.06 -5.04
N GLY A 245 -27.21 16.28 -5.50
CA GLY A 245 -26.24 15.67 -4.62
C GLY A 245 -25.04 15.18 -5.39
N ARG A 246 -23.97 14.89 -4.67
CA ARG A 246 -22.75 14.30 -5.21
C ARG A 246 -22.24 13.22 -4.28
N LEU A 247 -21.49 12.29 -4.86
CA LEU A 247 -20.71 11.29 -4.16
C LEU A 247 -19.36 11.12 -4.85
N VAL A 248 -18.37 10.61 -4.12
CA VAL A 248 -17.00 10.43 -4.60
C VAL A 248 -16.56 8.99 -4.40
N LEU A 249 -15.97 8.42 -5.45
CA LEU A 249 -15.47 7.05 -5.54
C LEU A 249 -13.96 7.10 -5.86
N TYR A 250 -13.17 6.31 -5.15
CA TYR A 250 -11.76 6.11 -5.48
C TYR A 250 -11.65 4.83 -6.31
N LEU A 251 -11.36 4.98 -7.61
CA LEU A 251 -11.28 3.85 -8.52
C LEU A 251 -9.96 3.10 -8.29
N PRO A 252 -9.98 1.75 -8.27
CA PRO A 252 -8.78 0.95 -8.03
C PRO A 252 -7.79 1.07 -9.20
N LEU A 253 -6.50 0.91 -8.90
CA LEU A 253 -5.44 0.90 -9.91
C LEU A 253 -5.53 -0.28 -10.88
N GLU A 254 -6.21 -1.36 -10.46
CA GLU A 254 -6.42 -2.56 -11.28
C GLU A 254 -7.69 -2.48 -12.14
N MET A 255 -8.46 -1.38 -12.08
CA MET A 255 -9.65 -1.22 -12.91
C MET A 255 -9.25 -1.32 -14.39
N ARG A 256 -10.02 -2.08 -15.17
CA ARG A 256 -9.77 -2.30 -16.61
C ARG A 256 -11.07 -2.17 -17.38
N PRO A 257 -11.01 -1.87 -18.70
CA PRO A 257 -12.18 -1.94 -19.55
C PRO A 257 -12.78 -3.35 -19.53
N ALA A 258 -14.07 -3.45 -19.23
CA ALA A 258 -14.80 -4.71 -19.15
C ALA A 258 -15.94 -4.74 -20.17
N THR A 259 -16.31 -5.95 -20.61
CA THR A 259 -17.46 -6.13 -21.51
C THR A 259 -18.69 -6.50 -20.69
N VAL A 260 -19.64 -5.58 -20.57
CA VAL A 260 -20.92 -5.82 -19.89
C VAL A 260 -22.01 -5.93 -20.96
N ARG A 261 -22.60 -7.13 -21.08
CA ARG A 261 -23.66 -7.46 -22.07
C ARG A 261 -23.34 -6.98 -23.50
N GLY A 262 -22.09 -7.23 -23.95
CA GLY A 262 -21.63 -6.88 -25.30
C GLY A 262 -21.21 -5.42 -25.50
N ARG A 263 -21.11 -4.63 -24.42
CA ARG A 263 -20.61 -3.25 -24.46
C ARG A 263 -19.32 -3.13 -23.65
N ARG A 264 -18.26 -2.66 -24.29
CA ARG A 264 -16.94 -2.48 -23.68
C ARG A 264 -16.79 -1.05 -23.15
N GLY A 265 -16.16 -0.90 -22.00
CA GLY A 265 -15.95 0.39 -21.33
C GLY A 265 -15.45 0.21 -19.91
N TYR A 266 -15.13 1.32 -19.24
CA TYR A 266 -14.92 1.31 -17.80
C TYR A 266 -16.29 1.38 -17.13
N TRP A 267 -16.62 0.40 -16.29
CA TRP A 267 -17.97 0.29 -15.74
C TRP A 267 -17.98 0.52 -14.24
N VAL A 268 -18.91 1.36 -13.81
CA VAL A 268 -19.34 1.53 -12.43
C VAL A 268 -20.83 1.24 -12.37
N ARG A 269 -21.29 0.51 -11.37
CA ARG A 269 -22.71 0.23 -11.17
C ARG A 269 -23.12 0.54 -9.74
N CYS A 270 -24.40 0.83 -9.59
CA CYS A 270 -25.04 0.96 -8.30
C CYS A 270 -26.13 -0.10 -8.20
N ARG A 271 -26.04 -0.94 -7.17
CA ARG A 271 -26.93 -2.07 -6.93
C ARG A 271 -27.61 -1.91 -5.58
N VAL A 272 -28.92 -2.13 -5.54
CA VAL A 272 -29.68 -2.13 -4.29
C VAL A 272 -29.29 -3.35 -3.47
N GLU A 273 -28.87 -3.12 -2.23
CA GLU A 273 -28.50 -4.15 -1.27
C GLU A 273 -28.72 -3.62 0.14
N GLN A 274 -29.76 -4.10 0.80
CA GLN A 274 -30.01 -3.79 2.20
C GLN A 274 -29.12 -4.69 3.07
N ARG A 275 -28.12 -4.10 3.72
CA ARG A 275 -27.20 -4.80 4.63
C ARG A 275 -27.72 -4.81 6.07
N ARG A 276 -28.51 -3.80 6.44
CA ARG A 276 -29.07 -3.65 7.79
C ARG A 276 -30.54 -3.25 7.72
N PRO A 277 -31.40 -3.77 8.61
CA PRO A 277 -32.80 -3.36 8.67
C PRO A 277 -33.00 -1.84 8.86
N GLU A 278 -32.09 -1.18 9.58
CA GLU A 278 -32.13 0.26 9.85
C GLU A 278 -31.96 1.15 8.61
N GLN A 279 -31.36 0.63 7.53
CA GLN A 279 -31.23 1.36 6.27
C GLN A 279 -32.59 1.57 5.60
N GLY A 280 -33.56 0.71 5.94
CA GLY A 280 -34.84 0.67 5.26
C GLY A 280 -34.71 0.23 3.80
N MET A 281 -35.77 0.41 3.02
CA MET A 281 -35.83 0.04 1.61
C MET A 281 -36.60 1.11 0.83
N TYR A 282 -36.23 1.31 -0.44
CA TYR A 282 -36.94 2.26 -1.29
C TYR A 282 -38.39 1.83 -1.48
N SER A 283 -39.34 2.74 -1.18
CA SER A 283 -40.76 2.55 -1.47
C SER A 283 -41.09 2.84 -2.94
N GLU A 284 -40.37 3.78 -3.53
CA GLU A 284 -40.44 4.16 -4.94
C GLU A 284 -39.03 4.32 -5.49
N SER A 285 -38.82 4.01 -6.77
CA SER A 285 -37.53 4.26 -7.42
C SER A 285 -37.22 5.75 -7.48
N PRO A 286 -36.01 6.18 -7.11
CA PRO A 286 -35.54 7.53 -7.39
C PRO A 286 -35.59 7.83 -8.88
N ARG A 287 -36.02 9.05 -9.23
CA ARG A 287 -36.08 9.53 -10.61
C ARG A 287 -34.94 10.51 -10.87
N VAL A 288 -33.97 10.07 -11.67
CA VAL A 288 -32.74 10.80 -11.97
C VAL A 288 -32.94 11.60 -13.25
N LEU A 289 -32.71 12.91 -13.16
CA LEU A 289 -32.81 13.88 -14.25
C LEU A 289 -31.50 13.98 -15.03
N SER A 290 -30.37 14.01 -14.33
CA SER A 290 -29.03 14.07 -14.93
C SER A 290 -27.98 13.43 -14.01
N VAL A 291 -26.89 12.97 -14.63
CA VAL A 291 -25.67 12.54 -13.96
C VAL A 291 -24.46 13.12 -14.70
N HIS A 292 -23.58 13.77 -13.97
CA HIS A 292 -22.33 14.32 -14.48
C HIS A 292 -21.17 13.68 -13.72
N ALA A 293 -20.12 13.32 -14.46
CA ALA A 293 -18.93 12.71 -13.92
C ALA A 293 -17.77 13.68 -14.00
N TYR A 294 -16.98 13.73 -12.93
CA TYR A 294 -15.79 14.57 -12.83
C TYR A 294 -14.62 13.78 -12.25
N ALA A 295 -13.42 14.04 -12.73
CA ALA A 295 -12.18 13.58 -12.09
C ALA A 295 -11.70 14.67 -11.13
N LEU A 296 -11.59 14.34 -9.84
CA LEU A 296 -11.02 15.22 -8.82
C LEU A 296 -9.52 15.05 -8.65
N GLY A 297 -8.96 13.99 -9.22
CA GLY A 297 -7.59 13.57 -8.98
C GLY A 297 -7.33 12.17 -9.51
N GLY A 298 -6.14 11.66 -9.24
CA GLY A 298 -5.74 10.30 -9.59
C GLY A 298 -4.68 9.75 -8.67
N THR A 299 -4.56 8.44 -8.65
CA THR A 299 -3.62 7.69 -7.81
C THR A 299 -2.60 6.96 -8.68
N VAL A 300 -1.35 6.92 -8.23
CA VAL A 300 -0.25 6.27 -8.93
C VAL A 300 0.66 5.55 -7.93
N PRO A 301 1.17 4.34 -8.26
CA PRO A 301 2.12 3.66 -7.40
C PRO A 301 3.45 4.43 -7.32
N ALA A 302 4.08 4.36 -6.16
CA ALA A 302 5.36 4.98 -5.87
C ALA A 302 6.23 4.07 -4.99
N THR A 303 7.53 4.16 -5.21
CA THR A 303 8.55 3.39 -4.47
C THR A 303 9.48 4.36 -3.72
N HIS A 304 9.92 3.98 -2.52
CA HIS A 304 10.95 4.70 -1.77
C HIS A 304 12.32 4.53 -2.44
N ALA A 305 12.56 5.33 -3.47
CA ALA A 305 13.79 5.32 -4.24
C ALA A 305 13.96 6.67 -4.94
N VAL A 306 15.15 6.90 -5.47
CA VAL A 306 15.48 8.04 -6.32
C VAL A 306 15.95 7.50 -7.67
N VAL A 307 15.54 8.16 -8.75
CA VAL A 307 16.04 7.86 -10.09
C VAL A 307 17.30 8.68 -10.31
N VAL A 308 18.41 7.98 -10.59
CA VAL A 308 19.70 8.59 -10.94
C VAL A 308 19.99 8.24 -12.39
N GLU A 309 20.08 9.26 -13.24
CA GLU A 309 20.44 9.11 -14.65
C GLU A 309 21.89 9.57 -14.87
N GLN A 310 22.57 8.97 -15.86
CA GLN A 310 23.92 9.36 -16.27
C GLN A 310 24.97 9.35 -15.14
N GLU A 311 24.88 8.38 -14.22
CA GLU A 311 25.86 8.22 -13.15
C GLU A 311 27.25 7.87 -13.73
N PRO A 312 28.31 8.62 -13.38
CA PRO A 312 29.66 8.34 -13.86
C PRO A 312 30.22 7.06 -13.24
N LEU A 313 30.36 6.00 -14.05
CA LEU A 313 30.86 4.69 -13.59
C LEU A 313 32.39 4.60 -13.48
N GLY A 314 33.11 5.57 -14.06
CA GLY A 314 34.56 5.53 -14.23
C GLY A 314 34.99 5.29 -15.69
N ARG A 315 36.22 4.82 -15.91
CA ARG A 315 36.77 4.55 -17.25
C ARG A 315 37.03 3.05 -17.44
N SER A 316 36.52 2.50 -18.54
CA SER A 316 36.81 1.12 -18.95
C SER A 316 38.25 0.99 -19.46
N ASN A 317 38.86 -0.19 -19.27
CA ASN A 317 40.15 -0.54 -19.87
C ASN A 317 39.99 -1.45 -21.11
N GLY A 318 38.74 -1.78 -21.50
CA GLY A 318 38.42 -2.63 -22.65
C GLY A 318 38.45 -4.14 -22.39
N GLU A 319 38.78 -4.61 -21.19
CA GLU A 319 38.81 -6.03 -20.86
C GLU A 319 37.41 -6.59 -20.53
N PRO A 320 37.14 -7.88 -20.78
CA PRO A 320 35.87 -8.51 -20.37
C PRO A 320 35.79 -8.67 -18.84
N GLY A 321 34.57 -8.56 -18.29
CA GLY A 321 34.31 -8.83 -16.86
C GLY A 321 34.65 -7.68 -15.90
N GLN A 322 34.87 -6.47 -16.41
CA GLN A 322 35.07 -5.31 -15.55
C GLN A 322 33.88 -5.06 -14.62
N SER A 323 34.20 -4.69 -13.38
CA SER A 323 33.22 -4.30 -12.37
C SER A 323 33.41 -2.82 -12.03
N PHE A 324 32.31 -2.08 -12.02
CA PHE A 324 32.28 -0.66 -11.64
C PHE A 324 31.49 -0.51 -10.34
N ARG A 325 31.85 0.51 -9.56
CA ARG A 325 31.16 0.83 -8.31
C ARG A 325 30.30 2.07 -8.54
N LEU A 326 29.01 1.95 -8.26
CA LEU A 326 28.10 3.09 -8.24
C LEU A 326 28.37 3.95 -7.00
N GLU A 327 28.17 5.25 -7.13
CA GLU A 327 28.13 6.17 -6.00
C GLU A 327 26.82 5.96 -5.21
N HIS A 328 25.73 5.64 -5.90
CA HIS A 328 24.41 5.41 -5.32
C HIS A 328 24.14 3.91 -5.12
N ALA A 329 23.97 3.50 -3.87
CA ALA A 329 23.60 2.14 -3.48
C ALA A 329 22.75 2.16 -2.20
N PRO A 330 21.88 1.15 -1.97
CA PRO A 330 21.62 -0.01 -2.82
C PRO A 330 20.71 0.30 -4.02
N ILE A 331 20.87 -0.46 -5.11
CA ILE A 331 20.04 -0.37 -6.31
C ILE A 331 18.81 -1.28 -6.13
N LEU A 332 17.65 -0.83 -6.60
CA LEU A 332 16.51 -1.72 -6.77
C LEU A 332 16.83 -2.81 -7.79
N ALA A 333 16.29 -4.01 -7.57
CA ALA A 333 16.35 -5.06 -8.58
C ALA A 333 15.70 -4.56 -9.87
N LEU A 334 16.30 -4.92 -11.01
CA LEU A 334 15.76 -4.64 -12.33
C LEU A 334 14.32 -5.21 -12.39
N GLN A 335 13.35 -4.34 -12.63
CA GLN A 335 11.97 -4.75 -12.89
C GLN A 335 11.80 -4.99 -14.38
N GLU A 336 10.95 -5.94 -14.75
CA GLU A 336 10.52 -6.11 -16.15
C GLU A 336 9.80 -4.83 -16.57
N GLY A 337 10.34 -4.17 -17.60
CA GLY A 337 9.79 -2.96 -18.21
C GLY A 337 8.98 -3.27 -19.45
#